data_AF-A0A9D0LQ69-F1
#
_entry.id   AF-A0A9D0LQ69-F1
#
_cell.length_a   1.000
_cell.length_b   1.000
_cell.length_c   1.000
_cell.angle_alpha   90.00
_cell.angle_beta   90.00
_cell.angle_gamma   90.00
#
_symmetry.space_group_name_H-M   'P 1'
#
loop_
_entity.id
_entity.type
_entity.pdbx_description
1 polymer ?
#
loop_
_entity_poly.entity_id
_entity_poly.type
_entity_poly.pdbx_seq_one_letter_code
_entity_poly.pdbx_strand_id
1 'polypeptide(L)'
;MSDHKNRIGLLQATSIAVGTMIGASIFSIFGLGARTAGQNLPLVFVLSGLIALLVAYSYAVMGSKIISNAGPMEFILQGFGDNLLTGALGFLFWMSYV
;
A
#
# COMPACT_ATOMS: atom_id res chain seq x y z
N MET A 1 -16.08 -14.98 -28.37
CA MET A 1 -16.14 -13.53 -28.06
C MET A 1 -16.36 -13.40 -26.56
N SER A 2 -15.69 -12.43 -25.92
CA SER A 2 -15.79 -11.95 -24.52
C SER A 2 -15.22 -12.77 -23.35
N ASP A 3 -13.98 -12.47 -22.92
CA ASP A 3 -13.61 -12.44 -21.49
C ASP A 3 -12.37 -11.54 -21.13
N HIS A 4 -12.17 -10.44 -21.86
CA HIS A 4 -11.02 -9.52 -21.67
C HIS A 4 -11.41 -8.15 -21.08
N LYS A 5 -12.62 -8.00 -20.51
CA LYS A 5 -13.19 -6.66 -20.30
C LYS A 5 -12.87 -5.99 -18.94
N ASN A 6 -12.38 -6.71 -17.93
CA ASN A 6 -12.18 -6.15 -16.58
C ASN A 6 -10.80 -6.47 -15.95
N ARG A 7 -9.72 -6.54 -16.75
CA ARG A 7 -8.37 -6.56 -16.17
C ARG A 7 -7.85 -5.13 -16.07
N ILE A 8 -7.40 -4.76 -14.88
CA ILE A 8 -6.78 -3.47 -14.63
C ILE A 8 -5.40 -3.48 -15.30
N GLY A 9 -5.20 -2.61 -16.30
CA GLY A 9 -3.90 -2.43 -16.95
C GLY A 9 -2.91 -1.69 -16.04
N LEU A 10 -1.61 -1.69 -16.40
CA LEU A 10 -0.57 -1.02 -15.61
C LEU A 10 -0.92 0.45 -15.31
N LEU A 11 -1.31 1.22 -16.34
CA LEU A 11 -1.68 2.62 -16.18
C LEU A 11 -2.89 2.82 -15.26
N GLN A 12 -3.90 1.96 -15.38
CA GLN A 12 -5.10 2.02 -14.54
C GLN A 12 -4.73 1.68 -13.08
N ALA A 13 -3.94 0.64 -12.85
CA ALA A 13 -3.48 0.25 -11.52
C ALA A 13 -2.65 1.37 -10.88
N THR A 14 -1.72 1.97 -11.64
CA THR A 14 -0.92 3.10 -11.16
C THR A 14 -1.79 4.33 -10.86
N SER A 15 -2.81 4.62 -11.67
CA SER A 15 -3.70 5.75 -11.42
C SER A 15 -4.54 5.56 -10.16
N ILE A 16 -4.99 4.34 -9.88
CA ILE A 16 -5.73 4.01 -8.66
C ILE A 16 -4.82 4.23 -7.45
N ALA A 17 -3.59 3.70 -7.47
CA ALA A 17 -2.64 3.86 -6.38
C ALA A 17 -2.22 5.34 -6.17
N VAL A 18 -1.92 6.07 -7.25
CA VAL A 18 -1.55 7.49 -7.16
C VAL A 18 -2.72 8.34 -6.66
N GLY A 19 -3.94 8.07 -7.13
CA GLY A 19 -5.14 8.76 -6.71
C GLY A 19 -5.42 8.59 -5.21
N THR A 20 -5.30 7.36 -4.69
CA THR A 20 -5.50 7.10 -3.26
C THR A 20 -4.42 7.75 -2.40
N MET A 21 -3.14 7.69 -2.81
CA MET A 21 -2.02 8.30 -2.07
C MET A 21 -2.13 9.83 -2.01
N ILE A 22 -2.47 10.46 -3.14
CA ILE A 22 -2.69 11.92 -3.21
C ILE A 22 -3.91 12.32 -2.37
N GLY A 23 -5.02 11.58 -2.48
CA GLY A 23 -6.25 11.79 -1.72
C GLY A 23 -6.00 11.82 -0.21
N ALA A 24 -5.38 10.77 0.31
CA ALA A 24 -5.10 10.63 1.75
C ALA A 24 -4.05 11.64 2.24
N SER A 25 -2.99 11.88 1.47
CA SER A 25 -1.85 12.67 1.96
C SER A 25 -2.04 14.18 1.75
N ILE A 26 -2.34 14.59 0.51
CA ILE A 26 -2.36 16.01 0.12
C ILE A 26 -3.64 16.69 0.58
N PHE A 27 -4.78 16.01 0.47
CA PHE A 27 -6.07 16.63 0.79
C PHE A 27 -6.55 16.38 2.22
N SER A 28 -6.17 15.27 2.86
CA SER A 28 -6.58 14.99 4.25
C SER A 28 -5.61 15.52 5.30
N ILE A 29 -4.32 15.19 5.22
CA ILE A 29 -3.37 15.44 6.33
C ILE A 29 -2.29 16.50 6.06
N PHE A 30 -2.23 17.08 4.85
CA PHE A 30 -1.18 18.04 4.49
C PHE A 30 -1.16 19.28 5.39
N GLY A 31 -2.32 19.80 5.77
CA GLY A 31 -2.43 20.96 6.67
C GLY A 31 -1.85 20.69 8.07
N LEU A 32 -2.04 19.48 8.60
CA LEU A 32 -1.42 19.05 9.85
C LEU A 32 0.09 18.91 9.69
N GLY A 33 0.54 18.29 8.60
CA GLY A 33 1.96 18.19 8.27
C GLY A 33 2.63 19.56 8.16
N ALA A 34 2.01 20.53 7.49
CA ALA A 34 2.51 21.89 7.35
C ALA A 34 2.61 22.62 8.70
N ARG A 35 1.66 22.39 9.62
CA ARG A 35 1.72 22.96 10.97
C ARG A 35 2.85 22.36 11.82
N THR A 36 3.08 21.06 11.72
CA THR A 36 4.08 20.37 12.55
C THR A 36 5.50 20.47 11.98
N ALA A 37 5.66 20.29 10.67
CA ALA A 37 6.97 20.29 10.01
C ALA A 37 7.37 21.67 9.45
N GLY A 38 6.42 22.59 9.25
CA GLY A 38 6.70 23.93 8.71
C GLY A 38 7.48 23.87 7.40
N GLN A 39 8.58 24.62 7.32
CA GLN A 39 9.48 24.65 6.16
C GLN A 39 10.16 23.30 5.85
N ASN A 40 10.22 22.38 6.82
CA ASN A 40 10.85 21.06 6.65
C ASN A 40 9.90 20.05 6.02
N LEU A 41 8.65 20.42 5.72
CA LEU A 41 7.65 19.52 5.14
C LEU A 41 8.14 18.80 3.87
N PRO A 42 8.81 19.45 2.90
CA PRO A 42 9.33 18.75 1.73
C PRO A 42 10.38 17.69 2.09
N LEU A 43 11.23 17.96 3.08
CA LEU A 43 12.26 17.02 3.53
C LEU A 43 11.63 15.78 4.20
N VAL A 44 10.59 15.99 5.03
CA VAL A 44 9.83 14.90 5.65
C VAL A 44 9.13 14.06 4.59
N PHE A 45 8.56 14.68 3.55
CA PHE A 45 7.97 13.95 2.43
C PHE A 45 9.00 13.08 1.70
N VAL A 46 10.21 13.59 1.44
CA VAL A 46 11.29 12.81 0.81
C VAL A 46 11.72 11.64 1.69
N LEU A 47 11.87 11.86 3.00
CA LEU A 47 12.20 10.79 3.97
C LEU A 47 11.13 9.70 4.01
N SER A 48 9.85 10.09 4.08
CA SER A 48 8.74 9.14 4.01
C SER A 48 8.72 8.38 2.67
N GLY A 49 9.05 9.05 1.56
CA GLY A 49 9.19 8.43 0.25
C GLY A 49 10.31 7.38 0.20
N LEU A 50 11.46 7.65 0.83
CA LEU A 50 12.56 6.68 0.93
C LEU A 50 12.15 5.44 1.73
N ILE A 51 11.44 5.63 2.84
CA ILE A 51 10.91 4.51 3.64
C ILE A 51 9.89 3.72 2.81
N ALA A 52 9.00 4.39 2.09
CA ALA A 52 8.04 3.75 1.20
C ALA A 52 8.72 2.94 0.08
N LEU A 53 9.85 3.39 -0.47
CA LEU A 53 10.61 2.63 -1.47
C LEU A 53 11.17 1.32 -0.91
N LEU A 54 11.65 1.32 0.33
CA LEU A 54 12.13 0.09 1.00
C LEU A 54 10.99 -0.93 1.16
N VAL A 55 9.79 -0.46 1.53
CA VAL A 55 8.60 -1.31 1.60
C VAL A 55 8.20 -1.79 0.21
N ALA A 56 8.16 -0.90 -0.77
CA ALA A 56 7.81 -1.22 -2.16
C ALA A 56 8.74 -2.28 -2.76
N TYR A 57 10.04 -2.26 -2.43
CA TYR A 57 10.98 -3.29 -2.86
C TYR A 57 10.57 -4.68 -2.35
N SER A 58 10.27 -4.80 -1.05
CA SER A 58 9.81 -6.06 -0.45
C SER A 58 8.52 -6.56 -1.13
N TYR A 59 7.57 -5.65 -1.37
CA TYR A 59 6.31 -5.97 -2.06
C TYR A 59 6.51 -6.34 -3.53
N ALA A 60 7.44 -5.70 -4.24
CA ALA A 60 7.74 -6.03 -5.64
C ALA A 60 8.35 -7.43 -5.76
N VAL A 61 9.28 -7.78 -4.87
CA VAL A 61 9.90 -9.11 -4.86
C VAL A 61 8.88 -10.19 -4.53
N MET A 62 8.07 -10.02 -3.49
CA MET A 62 7.03 -10.99 -3.13
C MET A 62 5.90 -11.05 -4.15
N GLY A 63 5.41 -9.91 -4.63
CA GLY A 63 4.34 -9.83 -5.63
C GLY A 63 4.71 -10.40 -7.00
N SER A 64 6.01 -10.49 -7.33
CA SER A 64 6.46 -11.19 -8.54
C SER A 64 6.33 -12.71 -8.46
N LYS A 65 6.32 -13.28 -7.25
CA LYS A 65 6.28 -14.73 -6.99
C LYS A 65 4.91 -15.20 -6.53
N ILE A 66 4.18 -14.36 -5.79
CA ILE A 66 2.93 -14.68 -5.12
C ILE A 66 1.83 -13.79 -5.69
N ILE A 67 0.95 -14.38 -6.50
CA ILE A 67 -0.17 -13.68 -7.16
C ILE A 67 -1.46 -14.16 -6.48
N SER A 68 -1.98 -13.35 -5.56
CA SER A 68 -3.23 -13.62 -4.83
C SER A 68 -4.03 -12.34 -4.63
N ASN A 69 -5.36 -12.46 -4.65
CA ASN A 69 -6.26 -11.36 -4.34
C ASN A 69 -6.27 -11.01 -2.84
N ALA A 70 -5.71 -11.87 -1.98
CA ALA A 70 -5.55 -11.60 -0.54
C ALA A 70 -4.43 -10.56 -0.25
N GLY A 71 -3.64 -10.20 -1.26
CA GLY A 71 -2.59 -9.18 -1.15
C GLY A 71 -1.52 -9.57 -0.11
N PRO A 72 -1.15 -8.66 0.82
CA PRO A 72 -0.09 -8.93 1.79
C PRO A 72 -0.41 -10.07 2.76
N MET A 73 -1.68 -10.40 2.96
CA MET A 73 -2.07 -11.53 3.80
C MET A 73 -1.61 -12.87 3.23
N GLU A 74 -1.53 -13.00 1.91
CA GLU A 74 -0.98 -14.20 1.28
C GLU A 74 0.52 -14.35 1.58
N PHE A 75 1.25 -13.22 1.62
CA PHE A 75 2.68 -13.22 1.93
C PHE A 75 2.92 -13.68 3.37
N ILE A 76 2.06 -13.24 4.29
CA ILE A 76 2.11 -13.63 5.70
C ILE A 76 1.72 -15.10 5.85
N LEU A 77 0.65 -15.55 5.18
CA LEU A 77 0.19 -16.93 5.24
C LEU A 77 1.26 -17.90 4.71
N GLN A 78 1.93 -17.59 3.61
CA GLN A 78 3.03 -18.41 3.09
C GLN A 78 4.29 -18.37 3.97
N GLY A 79 4.57 -17.24 4.63
CA GLY A 79 5.75 -17.10 5.48
C GLY A 79 5.60 -17.70 6.88
N PHE A 80 4.43 -17.52 7.51
CA PHE A 80 4.18 -17.87 8.91
C PHE A 80 3.20 -19.04 9.10
N GLY A 81 2.54 -19.49 8.03
CA GLY A 81 1.51 -20.53 8.10
C GLY A 81 0.17 -20.03 8.65
N ASP A 82 -0.76 -20.96 8.81
CA ASP A 82 -2.10 -20.67 9.36
C ASP A 82 -2.07 -20.73 10.90
N ASN A 83 -1.77 -19.58 11.50
CA ASN A 83 -1.63 -19.41 12.94
C ASN A 83 -2.54 -18.27 13.44
N LEU A 84 -2.75 -18.21 14.76
CA LEU A 84 -3.51 -17.11 15.40
C LEU A 84 -2.95 -15.72 15.03
N LEU A 85 -1.63 -15.61 14.83
CA LEU A 85 -0.98 -14.39 14.37
C LEU A 85 -1.43 -13.96 12.96
N THR A 86 -1.59 -14.92 12.05
CA THR A 86 -2.07 -14.68 10.69
C THR A 86 -3.52 -14.19 10.72
N GLY A 87 -4.36 -14.78 11.58
CA GLY A 87 -5.73 -14.29 11.83
C GLY A 87 -5.77 -12.87 12.40
N ALA A 88 -4.93 -12.58 13.39
CA ALA A 88 -4.83 -11.24 13.99
C ALA A 88 -4.33 -10.18 13.00
N LEU A 89 -3.33 -10.51 12.17
CA LEU A 89 -2.83 -9.63 11.12
C LEU A 89 -3.87 -9.41 10.02
N GLY A 90 -4.69 -10.43 9.70
CA GLY A 90 -5.82 -10.28 8.78
C GLY A 90 -6.87 -9.30 9.30
N PHE A 91 -7.19 -9.38 10.59
CA PHE A 91 -8.09 -8.43 11.23
C PHE A 91 -7.51 -7.01 11.26
N LEU A 92 -6.21 -6.87 11.57
CA LEU A 92 -5.51 -5.59 11.52
C LEU A 92 -5.52 -4.97 10.11
N PHE A 93 -5.32 -5.79 9.08
CA PHE A 93 -5.37 -5.34 7.69
C PHE A 93 -6.76 -4.83 7.31
N TRP A 94 -7.82 -5.51 7.74
CA TRP A 94 -9.20 -5.05 7.55
C TRP A 94 -9.47 -3.72 8.28
N MET A 95 -9.02 -3.59 9.53
CA MET A 95 -9.13 -2.36 10.31
C MET A 95 -8.36 -1.18 9.70
N SER A 96 -7.31 -1.42 8.90
CA SER A 96 -6.63 -0.34 8.19
C SER A 96 -7.50 0.33 7.12
N TYR A 97 -8.60 -0.32 6.71
CA TYR A 97 -9.50 0.17 5.65
C TYR A 97 -10.82 0.74 6.19
N VAL A 98 -11.22 0.33 7.41
CA VAL A 98 -12.43 0.80 8.13
C VAL A 98 -12.09 2.01 8.98
#